data_AF-S7VFR5-F1
#
_entry.id   AF-S7VFR5-F1
#
_cell.length_a   1.000
_cell.length_b   1.000
_cell.length_c   1.000
_cell.angle_alpha   90.00
_cell.angle_beta   90.00
_cell.angle_gamma   90.00
#
_symmetry.space_group_name_H-M   'P 1'
#
loop_
_entity.id
_entity.type
_entity.pdbx_description
1 polymer ?
#
loop_
_entity_poly.entity_id
_entity_poly.type
_entity_poly.pdbx_seq_one_letter_code
_entity_poly.pdbx_strand_id
1 'polypeptide(L)'
;MFWRQVQLMLNLGTVRENERIIFNGIPWRVASLNVYATLDNPDLRPRLLRVPLRDILDLNSRTYDAEEPWFPCRIHEWVLLSDGNWGEIVSQTPEMVQLVSRGGSRITYPTQDFLGLGPKNISKGFRIKIVFGLDYNLQASITQAVPEKLEASLRAKLEETGYYGDLVQLKVEVAAAGPSSLDLAIIADFSGKMACYYNKLNRLINRMAIETCNENEWNIPFPQLTVHTQEPLRFQMDGSLS
;
A
#
# COMPACT_ATOMS: atom_id res chain seq x y z
N MET A 1 -2.91 46.51 -7.82
CA MET A 1 -1.99 45.48 -7.27
C MET A 1 -1.79 45.65 -5.75
N PHE A 2 -1.44 46.85 -5.26
CA PHE A 2 -1.21 47.11 -3.82
C PHE A 2 -2.41 46.89 -2.89
N TRP A 3 -3.64 47.25 -3.32
CA TRP A 3 -4.83 47.16 -2.46
C TRP A 3 -5.18 45.73 -2.01
N ARG A 4 -5.04 44.72 -2.88
CA ARG A 4 -5.30 43.31 -2.51
C ARG A 4 -4.29 42.77 -1.49
N GLN A 5 -3.02 43.20 -1.57
CA GLN A 5 -1.99 42.84 -0.60
C GLN A 5 -2.29 43.47 0.76
N VAL A 6 -2.74 44.73 0.80
CA VAL A 6 -3.20 45.39 2.04
C VAL A 6 -4.42 44.68 2.63
N GLN A 7 -5.38 44.24 1.80
CA GLN A 7 -6.53 43.46 2.28
C GLN A 7 -6.12 42.13 2.93
N LEU A 8 -5.18 41.38 2.34
CA LEU A 8 -4.68 40.14 2.95
C LEU A 8 -3.93 40.39 4.26
N MET A 9 -3.10 41.44 4.32
CA MET A 9 -2.40 41.83 5.56
C MET A 9 -3.39 42.18 6.68
N LEU A 10 -4.57 42.69 6.33
CA LEU A 10 -5.66 42.97 7.27
C LEU A 10 -6.56 41.75 7.52
N ASN A 11 -6.21 40.57 7.00
CA ASN A 11 -7.01 39.34 7.09
C ASN A 11 -8.39 39.43 6.40
N LEU A 12 -8.54 40.33 5.44
CA LEU A 12 -9.79 40.63 4.71
C LEU A 12 -9.83 40.03 3.28
N GLY A 13 -8.84 39.21 2.91
CA GLY A 13 -8.77 38.55 1.60
C GLY A 13 -9.20 37.08 1.61
N THR A 14 -8.99 36.39 0.49
CA THR A 14 -9.32 34.96 0.28
C THR A 14 -8.42 34.00 1.05
N VAL A 15 -7.29 34.50 1.56
CA VAL A 15 -6.39 33.79 2.45
C VAL A 15 -6.39 34.47 3.81
N ARG A 16 -6.55 33.67 4.87
CA ARG A 16 -6.60 34.16 6.25
C ARG A 16 -5.59 33.46 7.15
N GLU A 17 -5.13 34.18 8.16
CA GLU A 17 -4.28 33.60 9.20
C GLU A 17 -5.03 32.51 9.98
N ASN A 18 -4.28 31.49 10.44
CA ASN A 18 -4.76 30.29 11.11
C ASN A 18 -5.70 29.40 10.27
N GLU A 19 -5.83 29.66 8.99
CA GLU A 19 -6.52 28.78 8.05
C GLU A 19 -5.53 27.94 7.23
N ARG A 20 -6.05 26.90 6.59
CA ARG A 20 -5.32 25.96 5.75
C ARG A 20 -5.41 26.37 4.29
N ILE A 21 -4.27 26.33 3.60
CA ILE A 21 -4.15 26.49 2.15
C ILE A 21 -3.43 25.27 1.56
N ILE A 22 -3.58 25.05 0.26
CA ILE A 22 -2.71 24.16 -0.51
C ILE A 22 -1.74 25.03 -1.29
N PHE A 23 -0.45 24.88 -1.03
CA PHE A 23 0.61 25.59 -1.72
C PHE A 23 1.63 24.57 -2.24
N ASN A 24 1.87 24.59 -3.55
CA ASN A 24 2.67 23.57 -4.26
C ASN A 24 2.26 22.15 -3.87
N GLY A 25 0.97 21.81 -3.99
CA GLY A 25 0.45 20.46 -3.69
C GLY A 25 0.51 20.02 -2.21
N ILE A 26 1.07 20.83 -1.31
CA ILE A 26 1.24 20.52 0.11
C ILE A 26 0.25 21.35 0.94
N PRO A 27 -0.37 20.77 1.97
CA PRO A 27 -1.14 21.52 2.95
C PRO A 27 -0.27 22.39 3.86
N TRP A 28 -0.69 23.63 4.09
CA TRP A 28 -0.01 24.57 4.98
C TRP A 28 -1.02 25.34 5.81
N ARG A 29 -0.69 25.59 7.08
CA ARG A 29 -1.35 26.60 7.89
C ARG A 29 -0.74 27.96 7.60
N VAL A 30 -1.56 28.97 7.41
CA VAL A 30 -1.09 30.36 7.29
C VAL A 30 -0.80 30.89 8.69
N ALA A 31 0.48 30.91 9.08
CA ALA A 31 0.87 31.35 10.42
C ALA A 31 0.87 32.88 10.56
N SER A 32 1.24 33.61 9.49
CA SER A 32 1.12 35.07 9.45
C SER A 32 1.06 35.62 8.03
N LEU A 33 0.38 36.76 7.86
CA LEU A 33 0.25 37.52 6.61
C LEU A 33 0.83 38.92 6.78
N ASN A 34 2.14 39.05 6.54
CA ASN A 34 2.84 40.34 6.50
C ASN A 34 3.29 40.65 5.06
N VAL A 35 4.38 41.40 4.88
CA VAL A 35 5.03 41.59 3.56
C VAL A 35 5.38 40.24 2.92
N TYR A 36 5.72 39.28 3.78
CA TYR A 36 5.84 37.87 3.45
C TYR A 36 4.82 37.10 4.26
N ALA A 37 4.28 36.06 3.65
CA ALA A 37 3.49 35.08 4.38
C ALA A 37 4.43 34.04 5.01
N THR A 38 4.09 33.62 6.22
CA THR A 38 4.74 32.48 6.87
C THR A 38 3.76 31.32 6.84
N LEU A 39 4.14 30.25 6.15
CA LEU A 39 3.39 29.01 6.04
C LEU A 39 3.99 27.99 7.00
N ASP A 40 3.13 27.19 7.61
CA ASP A 40 3.50 26.25 8.65
C ASP A 40 2.90 24.85 8.39
N ASN A 41 3.77 23.86 8.22
CA ASN A 41 3.40 22.44 8.18
C ASN A 41 4.13 21.69 9.29
N PRO A 42 3.44 21.28 10.37
CA PRO A 42 4.06 20.67 11.55
C PRO A 42 4.71 19.31 11.28
N ASP A 43 4.31 18.62 10.22
CA ASP A 43 4.86 17.33 9.85
C ASP A 43 6.17 17.50 9.04
N LEU A 44 6.40 18.62 8.36
CA LEU A 44 7.63 18.88 7.59
C LEU A 44 8.80 19.42 8.42
N ARG A 45 10.02 19.24 7.90
CA ARG A 45 11.26 19.82 8.44
C ARG A 45 12.06 20.47 7.30
N PRO A 46 12.34 21.79 7.32
CA PRO A 46 11.83 22.77 8.28
C PRO A 46 10.31 22.89 8.22
N ARG A 47 9.72 23.20 9.38
CA ARG A 47 8.27 23.34 9.56
C ARG A 47 7.71 24.61 8.91
N LEU A 48 8.53 25.66 8.86
CA LEU A 48 8.13 26.99 8.38
C LEU A 48 8.67 27.23 6.98
N LEU A 49 7.81 27.77 6.12
CA LEU A 49 8.15 28.23 4.78
C LEU A 49 7.75 29.69 4.63
N ARG A 50 8.69 30.55 4.25
CA ARG A 50 8.43 31.97 4.01
C ARG A 50 8.25 32.21 2.52
N VAL A 51 7.10 32.75 2.13
CA VAL A 51 6.79 33.04 0.73
C VAL A 51 6.38 34.51 0.53
N PRO A 52 6.69 35.10 -0.63
CA PRO A 52 6.12 36.39 -1.03
C PRO A 52 4.59 36.35 -0.95
N LEU A 53 3.97 37.40 -0.38
CA LEU A 53 2.50 37.47 -0.26
C LEU A 53 1.80 37.34 -1.62
N ARG A 54 2.45 37.80 -2.70
CA ARG A 54 1.92 37.73 -4.05
C ARG A 54 1.73 36.29 -4.56
N ASP A 55 2.52 35.34 -4.07
CA ASP A 55 2.50 33.95 -4.55
C ASP A 55 1.31 33.16 -4.00
N ILE A 56 0.60 33.72 -3.01
CA ILE A 56 -0.58 33.13 -2.38
C ILE A 56 -1.85 33.97 -2.57
N LEU A 57 -1.79 35.07 -3.33
CA LEU A 57 -2.90 36.02 -3.51
C LEU A 57 -4.16 35.38 -4.09
N ASP A 58 -3.98 34.43 -5.00
CA ASP A 58 -5.07 33.79 -5.75
C ASP A 58 -5.50 32.45 -5.14
N LEU A 59 -4.93 32.09 -3.98
CA LEU A 59 -5.34 30.91 -3.24
C LEU A 59 -6.58 31.21 -2.39
N ASN A 60 -7.26 30.14 -1.99
CA ASN A 60 -8.36 30.19 -1.04
C ASN A 60 -7.94 29.41 0.22
N SER A 61 -8.10 30.03 1.38
CA SER A 61 -7.96 29.34 2.66
C SER A 61 -9.30 28.80 3.16
N ARG A 62 -9.22 27.86 4.09
CA ARG A 62 -10.37 27.34 4.83
C ARG A 62 -9.97 26.93 6.23
N THR A 63 -10.95 26.79 7.12
CA THR A 63 -10.74 26.11 8.39
C THR A 63 -10.26 24.66 8.16
N TYR A 64 -9.43 24.17 9.07
CA TYR A 64 -8.97 22.78 9.09
C TYR A 64 -9.57 22.06 10.30
N ASP A 65 -9.70 20.75 10.18
CA ASP A 65 -10.10 19.88 11.28
C ASP A 65 -8.87 19.32 11.99
N ALA A 66 -9.00 18.97 13.28
CA ALA A 66 -7.88 18.44 14.06
C ALA A 66 -7.40 17.08 13.55
N GLU A 67 -8.33 16.29 12.99
CA GLU A 67 -8.04 14.98 12.41
C GLU A 67 -7.46 15.06 10.99
N GLU A 68 -7.41 16.26 10.38
CA GLU A 68 -6.92 16.42 9.03
C GLU A 68 -5.38 16.46 8.98
N PRO A 69 -4.71 15.47 8.36
CA PRO A 69 -3.25 15.43 8.33
C PRO A 69 -2.66 16.60 7.52
N TRP A 70 -1.49 17.08 7.92
CA TRP A 70 -0.72 18.09 7.16
C TRP A 70 0.22 17.45 6.14
N PHE A 71 0.60 16.20 6.37
CA PHE A 71 1.34 15.35 5.44
C PHE A 71 0.88 13.89 5.63
N PRO A 72 0.89 13.03 4.59
CA PRO A 72 0.38 11.65 4.70
C PRO A 72 1.16 10.75 5.67
N CYS A 73 2.36 11.18 6.09
CA CYS A 73 3.23 10.45 6.99
C CYS A 73 4.09 11.38 7.86
N ARG A 74 4.73 10.79 8.86
CA ARG A 74 5.74 11.43 9.70
C ARG A 74 7.09 10.73 9.56
N ILE A 75 8.16 11.44 9.93
CA ILE A 75 9.48 10.84 10.12
C ILE A 75 9.35 9.66 11.10
N HIS A 76 10.04 8.57 10.81
CA HIS A 76 10.00 7.25 11.46
C HIS A 76 8.75 6.40 11.19
N GLU A 77 7.83 6.86 10.35
CA GLU A 77 6.75 6.02 9.84
C GLU A 77 7.16 5.29 8.56
N TRP A 78 6.54 4.14 8.33
CA TRP A 78 6.78 3.29 7.18
C TRP A 78 5.68 3.47 6.14
N VAL A 79 6.09 3.58 4.89
CA VAL A 79 5.18 3.74 3.76
C VAL A 79 5.43 2.67 2.70
N LEU A 80 4.38 2.36 1.94
CA LEU A 80 4.44 1.62 0.69
C LEU A 80 3.99 2.58 -0.44
N LEU A 81 4.79 2.69 -1.48
CA LEU A 81 4.53 3.54 -2.64
C LEU A 81 4.00 2.71 -3.82
N SER A 82 3.32 3.36 -4.76
CA SER A 82 2.73 2.69 -5.93
C SER A 82 3.77 2.08 -6.90
N ASP A 83 5.01 2.54 -6.84
CA ASP A 83 6.14 1.98 -7.59
C ASP A 83 6.72 0.69 -6.95
N GLY A 84 6.14 0.25 -5.84
CA GLY A 84 6.56 -0.93 -5.08
C GLY A 84 7.65 -0.65 -4.05
N ASN A 85 8.16 0.59 -3.96
CA ASN A 85 9.13 0.95 -2.95
C ASN A 85 8.48 0.99 -1.56
N TRP A 86 9.22 0.48 -0.58
CA TRP A 86 8.81 0.42 0.81
C TRP A 86 9.99 0.80 1.71
N GLY A 87 9.72 1.65 2.69
CA GLY A 87 10.77 2.19 3.56
C GLY A 87 10.23 3.04 4.69
N GLU A 88 11.11 3.29 5.66
CA GLU A 88 10.90 4.26 6.73
C GLU A 88 11.21 5.66 6.22
N ILE A 89 10.36 6.63 6.55
CA ILE A 89 10.61 8.04 6.28
C ILE A 89 11.71 8.54 7.21
N VAL A 90 12.86 8.91 6.64
CA VAL A 90 14.00 9.47 7.39
C VAL A 90 14.14 10.97 7.23
N SER A 91 13.55 11.55 6.19
CA SER A 91 13.49 13.00 6.00
C SER A 91 12.28 13.37 5.16
N GLN A 92 11.63 14.49 5.52
CA GLN A 92 10.57 15.09 4.74
C GLN A 92 10.64 16.62 4.84
N THR A 93 10.93 17.27 3.72
CA THR A 93 11.02 18.71 3.56
C THR A 93 10.00 19.16 2.50
N PRO A 94 9.81 20.48 2.31
CA PRO A 94 8.97 20.97 1.21
C PRO A 94 9.46 20.53 -0.18
N GLU A 95 10.76 20.25 -0.33
CA GLU A 95 11.40 19.93 -1.60
C GLU A 95 11.59 18.43 -1.83
N MET A 96 11.85 17.65 -0.77
CA MET A 96 12.13 16.24 -0.91
C MET A 96 11.62 15.37 0.25
N VAL A 97 11.42 14.09 -0.05
CA VAL A 97 11.16 13.04 0.92
C VAL A 97 12.16 11.91 0.70
N GLN A 98 12.78 11.43 1.78
CA GLN A 98 13.75 10.35 1.72
C GLN A 98 13.26 9.15 2.54
N LEU A 99 13.32 7.98 1.90
CA LEU A 99 13.01 6.69 2.50
C LEU A 99 14.30 5.91 2.73
N VAL A 100 14.34 5.12 3.79
CA VAL A 100 15.34 4.05 3.96
C VAL A 100 14.64 2.69 3.95
N SER A 101 15.06 1.83 3.04
CA SER A 101 14.60 0.44 3.03
C SER A 101 15.39 -0.40 4.03
N ARG A 102 14.81 -1.51 4.47
CA ARG A 102 15.54 -2.48 5.29
C ARG A 102 16.78 -2.98 4.52
N GLY A 103 17.96 -2.81 5.12
CA GLY A 103 19.27 -3.01 4.46
C GLY A 103 20.06 -1.71 4.25
N GLY A 104 19.46 -0.54 4.50
CA GLY A 104 20.15 0.75 4.54
C GLY A 104 20.16 1.52 3.23
N SER A 105 19.62 0.95 2.14
CA SER A 105 19.45 1.66 0.87
C SER A 105 18.52 2.86 1.06
N ARG A 106 18.89 4.00 0.46
CA ARG A 106 18.15 5.25 0.54
C ARG A 106 17.63 5.63 -0.84
N ILE A 107 16.39 6.10 -0.89
CA ILE A 107 15.77 6.64 -2.09
C ILE A 107 15.20 8.01 -1.73
N THR A 108 15.50 9.00 -2.56
CA THR A 108 15.03 10.38 -2.39
C THR A 108 14.09 10.72 -3.54
N TYR A 109 12.94 11.27 -3.20
CA TYR A 109 11.94 11.75 -4.15
C TYR A 109 11.77 13.27 -3.99
N PRO A 110 11.56 14.02 -5.08
CA PRO A 110 10.91 15.32 -4.97
C PRO A 110 9.55 15.18 -4.25
N THR A 111 9.17 16.13 -3.39
CA THR A 111 7.97 15.97 -2.56
C THR A 111 6.69 15.82 -3.39
N GLN A 112 6.59 16.48 -4.54
CA GLN A 112 5.45 16.30 -5.46
C GLN A 112 5.38 14.88 -6.02
N ASP A 113 6.51 14.33 -6.44
CA ASP A 113 6.57 12.97 -6.99
C ASP A 113 6.23 11.94 -5.91
N PHE A 114 6.74 12.12 -4.69
CA PHE A 114 6.38 11.30 -3.54
C PHE A 114 4.86 11.29 -3.29
N LEU A 115 4.22 12.47 -3.30
CA LEU A 115 2.77 12.58 -3.14
C LEU A 115 2.03 11.96 -4.32
N GLY A 116 2.55 12.10 -5.55
CA GLY A 116 2.02 11.48 -6.76
C GLY A 116 2.08 9.95 -6.76
N LEU A 117 3.03 9.36 -6.04
CA LEU A 117 3.14 7.91 -5.82
C LEU A 117 2.16 7.36 -4.78
N GLY A 118 1.27 8.19 -4.23
CA GLY A 118 0.18 7.77 -3.34
C GLY A 118 0.68 7.03 -2.10
N PRO A 119 1.42 7.70 -1.18
CA PRO A 119 2.09 7.04 -0.07
C PRO A 119 1.09 6.39 0.89
N LYS A 120 1.10 5.05 0.93
CA LYS A 120 0.28 4.26 1.85
C LYS A 120 1.03 4.10 3.17
N ASN A 121 0.60 4.83 4.20
CA ASN A 121 1.17 4.76 5.54
C ASN A 121 0.76 3.47 6.26
N ILE A 122 1.69 2.52 6.34
CA ILE A 122 1.47 1.21 6.95
C ILE A 122 1.86 1.17 8.44
N SER A 123 2.45 2.25 8.98
CA SER A 123 2.66 2.40 10.43
C SER A 123 1.36 2.59 11.20
N LYS A 124 0.22 2.80 10.53
CA LYS A 124 -1.11 2.80 11.15
C LYS A 124 -1.76 1.41 11.21
N GLY A 125 -1.10 0.40 10.64
CA GLY A 125 -1.64 -0.94 10.44
C GLY A 125 -1.71 -1.28 8.95
N PHE A 126 -1.66 -2.57 8.63
CA PHE A 126 -1.67 -3.02 7.24
C PHE A 126 -2.23 -4.44 7.09
N ARG A 127 -2.72 -4.72 5.89
CA ARG A 127 -3.22 -6.02 5.45
C ARG A 127 -2.25 -6.66 4.47
N ILE A 128 -1.87 -7.90 4.71
CA ILE A 128 -1.28 -8.80 3.72
C ILE A 128 -2.41 -9.66 3.16
N LYS A 129 -2.54 -9.66 1.83
CA LYS A 129 -3.47 -10.52 1.11
C LYS A 129 -2.67 -11.39 0.15
N ILE A 130 -2.79 -12.71 0.31
CA ILE A 130 -2.16 -13.70 -0.54
C ILE A 130 -3.28 -14.52 -1.20
N VAL A 131 -3.22 -14.64 -2.51
CA VAL A 131 -4.06 -15.60 -3.26
C VAL A 131 -3.27 -16.89 -3.39
N PHE A 132 -3.87 -17.99 -2.96
CA PHE A 132 -3.23 -19.30 -2.90
C PHE A 132 -4.12 -20.35 -3.56
N GLY A 133 -3.68 -20.88 -4.70
CA GLY A 133 -4.43 -21.86 -5.47
C GLY A 133 -4.17 -23.28 -4.99
N LEU A 134 -5.24 -24.08 -4.87
CA LEU A 134 -5.19 -25.51 -4.59
C LEU A 134 -5.84 -26.30 -5.73
N ASP A 135 -5.50 -27.59 -5.82
CA ASP A 135 -6.05 -28.47 -6.85
C ASP A 135 -7.56 -28.74 -6.67
N TYR A 136 -8.26 -29.01 -7.77
CA TYR A 136 -9.69 -29.31 -7.77
C TYR A 136 -10.04 -30.62 -7.05
N ASN A 137 -9.07 -31.49 -6.78
CA ASN A 137 -9.30 -32.67 -5.94
C ASN A 137 -9.80 -32.32 -4.52
N LEU A 138 -9.58 -31.08 -4.05
CA LEU A 138 -10.09 -30.57 -2.77
C LEU A 138 -11.48 -29.91 -2.86
N GLN A 139 -12.15 -29.92 -4.01
CA GLN A 139 -13.41 -29.20 -4.24
C GLN A 139 -14.49 -29.51 -3.18
N ALA A 140 -14.58 -30.75 -2.71
CA ALA A 140 -15.57 -31.14 -1.71
C ALA A 140 -15.37 -30.48 -0.34
N SER A 141 -14.16 -30.04 -0.01
CA SER A 141 -13.78 -29.50 1.30
C SER A 141 -13.28 -28.04 1.25
N ILE A 142 -13.11 -27.48 0.05
CA ILE A 142 -12.50 -26.17 -0.17
C ILE A 142 -13.31 -25.00 0.40
N THR A 143 -14.62 -25.15 0.55
CA THR A 143 -15.50 -24.07 1.03
C THR A 143 -15.55 -23.96 2.54
N GLN A 144 -15.01 -24.95 3.27
CA GLN A 144 -15.09 -24.98 4.73
C GLN A 144 -13.84 -25.61 5.37
N ALA A 145 -13.70 -26.94 5.31
CA ALA A 145 -12.70 -27.66 6.10
C ALA A 145 -11.24 -27.28 5.73
N VAL A 146 -10.95 -27.05 4.46
CA VAL A 146 -9.60 -26.63 4.03
C VAL A 146 -9.25 -25.22 4.52
N PRO A 147 -10.08 -24.17 4.29
CA PRO A 147 -9.86 -22.86 4.88
C PRO A 147 -9.71 -22.87 6.41
N GLU A 148 -10.60 -23.56 7.13
CA GLU A 148 -10.55 -23.65 8.61
C GLU A 148 -9.23 -24.27 9.09
N LYS A 149 -8.79 -25.37 8.47
CA LYS A 149 -7.54 -26.04 8.84
C LYS A 149 -6.30 -25.23 8.45
N LEU A 150 -6.32 -24.57 7.29
CA LEU A 150 -5.23 -23.69 6.87
C LEU A 150 -5.11 -22.48 7.80
N GLU A 151 -6.23 -21.84 8.15
CA GLU A 151 -6.25 -20.73 9.11
C GLU A 151 -5.70 -21.13 10.47
N ALA A 152 -6.15 -22.26 11.02
CA ALA A 152 -5.68 -22.78 12.31
C ALA A 152 -4.17 -23.11 12.29
N SER A 153 -3.69 -23.74 11.22
CA SER A 153 -2.26 -24.06 11.07
C SER A 153 -1.39 -22.81 10.94
N LEU A 154 -1.80 -21.84 10.12
CA LEU A 154 -1.11 -20.55 9.98
C LEU A 154 -1.07 -19.78 11.31
N ARG A 155 -2.16 -19.83 12.09
CA ARG A 155 -2.23 -19.22 13.42
C ARG A 155 -1.21 -19.83 14.37
N ALA A 156 -1.20 -21.16 14.49
CA ALA A 156 -0.27 -21.88 15.35
C ALA A 156 1.20 -21.64 14.95
N LYS A 157 1.51 -21.71 13.65
CA LYS A 157 2.87 -21.45 13.15
C LYS A 157 3.30 -19.99 13.35
N LEU A 158 2.39 -19.01 13.25
CA LEU A 158 2.71 -17.62 13.53
C LEU A 158 3.03 -17.38 15.01
N GLU A 159 2.35 -18.07 15.94
CA GLU A 159 2.61 -18.00 17.39
C GLU A 159 4.08 -18.31 17.72
N GLU A 160 4.71 -19.21 16.97
CA GLU A 160 6.11 -19.61 17.14
C GLU A 160 7.13 -18.57 16.63
N THR A 161 6.70 -17.60 15.81
CA THR A 161 7.62 -16.70 15.07
C THR A 161 7.92 -15.38 15.79
N GLY A 162 7.29 -15.13 16.94
CA GLY A 162 7.40 -13.87 17.69
C GLY A 162 6.63 -12.69 17.08
N TYR A 163 6.01 -12.85 15.90
CA TYR A 163 5.22 -11.81 15.22
C TYR A 163 3.73 -11.84 15.59
N TYR A 164 3.28 -12.89 16.26
CA TYR A 164 1.86 -13.11 16.55
C TYR A 164 1.24 -12.05 17.45
N GLY A 165 2.00 -11.50 18.40
CA GLY A 165 1.48 -10.47 19.33
C GLY A 165 0.99 -9.19 18.64
N ASP A 166 1.34 -8.98 17.37
CA ASP A 166 0.91 -7.86 16.55
C ASP A 166 -0.04 -8.27 15.41
N LEU A 167 -0.48 -9.53 15.36
CA LEU A 167 -1.53 -10.02 14.46
C LEU A 167 -2.90 -9.58 15.02
N VAL A 168 -3.62 -8.78 14.24
CA VAL A 168 -4.96 -8.29 14.59
C VAL A 168 -6.03 -9.28 14.11
N GLN A 169 -5.88 -9.77 12.88
CA GLN A 169 -6.81 -10.70 12.26
C GLN A 169 -6.06 -11.65 11.33
N LEU A 170 -6.49 -12.90 11.29
CA LEU A 170 -6.12 -13.85 10.25
C LEU A 170 -7.40 -14.54 9.79
N LYS A 171 -7.59 -14.60 8.48
CA LYS A 171 -8.74 -15.23 7.86
C LYS A 171 -8.33 -15.93 6.57
N VAL A 172 -8.88 -17.12 6.34
CA VAL A 172 -8.76 -17.83 5.06
C VAL A 172 -10.16 -18.06 4.49
N GLU A 173 -10.38 -17.67 3.24
CA GLU A 173 -11.69 -17.77 2.56
C GLU A 173 -11.51 -18.18 1.10
N VAL A 174 -12.55 -18.73 0.49
CA VAL A 174 -12.55 -18.97 -0.96
C VAL A 174 -12.60 -17.64 -1.69
N ALA A 175 -11.66 -17.42 -2.60
CA ALA A 175 -11.57 -16.24 -3.45
C ALA A 175 -12.29 -16.45 -4.78
N ALA A 176 -11.99 -17.55 -5.47
CA ALA A 176 -12.55 -17.87 -6.78
C ALA A 176 -12.33 -19.35 -7.13
N ALA A 177 -13.09 -19.85 -8.11
CA ALA A 177 -12.75 -21.06 -8.84
C ALA A 177 -12.12 -20.64 -10.18
N GLY A 178 -10.80 -20.84 -10.31
CA GLY A 178 -10.02 -20.47 -11.49
C GLY A 178 -9.95 -21.60 -12.52
N PRO A 179 -9.33 -21.38 -13.69
CA PRO A 179 -9.26 -22.38 -14.76
C PRO A 179 -8.55 -23.68 -14.38
N SER A 180 -7.58 -23.62 -13.47
CA SER A 180 -6.74 -24.76 -13.06
C SER A 180 -6.51 -24.82 -11.55
N SER A 181 -7.23 -24.04 -10.76
CA SER A 181 -7.09 -23.97 -9.31
C SER A 181 -8.39 -23.54 -8.63
N LEU A 182 -8.58 -23.97 -7.39
CA LEU A 182 -9.49 -23.36 -6.45
C LEU A 182 -8.70 -22.37 -5.60
N ASP A 183 -8.99 -21.08 -5.75
CA ASP A 183 -8.21 -20.01 -5.15
C ASP A 183 -8.75 -19.66 -3.77
N LEU A 184 -7.86 -19.69 -2.78
CA LEU A 184 -8.11 -19.17 -1.44
C LEU A 184 -7.49 -17.78 -1.29
N ALA A 185 -8.14 -16.89 -0.54
CA ALA A 185 -7.56 -15.65 -0.05
C ALA A 185 -7.13 -15.83 1.40
N ILE A 186 -5.83 -15.75 1.65
CA ILE A 186 -5.25 -15.64 2.99
C ILE A 186 -5.13 -14.15 3.30
N ILE A 187 -5.84 -13.71 4.33
CA ILE A 187 -5.93 -12.30 4.74
C ILE A 187 -5.38 -12.20 6.16
N ALA A 188 -4.27 -11.46 6.32
CA ALA A 188 -3.64 -11.22 7.61
C ALA A 188 -3.48 -9.73 7.86
N ASP A 189 -4.09 -9.23 8.93
CA ASP A 189 -3.98 -7.84 9.38
C ASP A 189 -3.00 -7.74 10.54
N PHE A 190 -2.07 -6.79 10.44
CA PHE A 190 -1.06 -6.53 11.44
C PHE A 190 -1.12 -5.10 11.94
N SER A 191 -0.71 -4.92 13.19
CA SER A 191 -0.43 -3.62 13.76
C SER A 191 0.72 -2.93 13.00
N GLY A 192 0.75 -1.60 13.06
CA GLY A 192 1.81 -0.83 12.41
C GLY A 192 3.22 -1.07 12.95
N LYS A 193 3.36 -1.70 14.13
CA LYS A 193 4.67 -2.08 14.69
C LYS A 193 5.42 -3.07 13.78
N MET A 194 4.67 -3.83 13.00
CA MET A 194 5.21 -4.82 12.06
C MET A 194 5.53 -4.27 10.68
N ALA A 195 5.35 -2.95 10.47
CA ALA A 195 5.51 -2.34 9.15
C ALA A 195 6.92 -2.56 8.57
N CYS A 196 7.97 -2.55 9.41
CA CYS A 196 9.36 -2.83 9.04
C CYS A 196 9.62 -4.30 8.64
N TYR A 197 8.65 -5.20 8.84
CA TYR A 197 8.68 -6.60 8.45
C TYR A 197 7.70 -6.96 7.33
N TYR A 198 7.01 -5.98 6.72
CA TYR A 198 5.98 -6.21 5.68
C TYR A 198 6.36 -7.29 4.65
N ASN A 199 7.50 -7.13 3.99
CA ASN A 199 7.98 -8.09 2.99
C ASN A 199 8.41 -9.44 3.58
N LYS A 200 8.91 -9.45 4.82
CA LYS A 200 9.27 -10.70 5.52
C LYS A 200 8.02 -11.48 5.88
N LEU A 201 7.00 -10.81 6.43
CA LEU A 201 5.71 -11.39 6.78
C LEU A 201 5.01 -11.97 5.55
N ASN A 202 5.03 -11.27 4.43
CA ASN A 202 4.45 -11.77 3.18
C ASN A 202 5.09 -13.11 2.75
N ARG A 203 6.43 -13.20 2.76
CA ARG A 203 7.14 -14.46 2.46
C ARG A 203 6.90 -15.54 3.50
N LEU A 204 6.84 -15.14 4.77
CA LEU A 204 6.67 -16.03 5.90
C LEU A 204 5.30 -16.73 5.86
N ILE A 205 4.22 -15.98 5.64
CA ILE A 205 2.86 -16.53 5.50
C ILE A 205 2.76 -17.45 4.28
N ASN A 206 3.31 -17.03 3.13
CA ASN A 206 3.37 -17.88 1.94
C ASN A 206 4.08 -19.21 2.22
N ARG A 207 5.24 -19.17 2.89
CA ARG A 207 6.00 -20.37 3.23
C ARG A 207 5.19 -21.30 4.13
N MET A 208 4.57 -20.77 5.18
CA MET A 208 3.74 -21.57 6.08
C MET A 208 2.56 -22.22 5.36
N ALA A 209 1.92 -21.51 4.42
CA ALA A 209 0.84 -22.07 3.62
C ALA A 209 1.32 -23.29 2.80
N ILE A 210 2.50 -23.21 2.18
CA ILE A 210 3.12 -24.33 1.45
C ILE A 210 3.42 -25.49 2.39
N GLU A 211 4.02 -25.22 3.55
CA GLU A 211 4.31 -26.25 4.57
C GLU A 211 3.03 -26.95 5.03
N THR A 212 1.96 -26.20 5.30
CA THR A 212 0.65 -26.76 5.68
C THR A 212 0.06 -27.60 4.56
N CYS A 213 0.23 -27.22 3.29
CA CYS A 213 -0.22 -28.06 2.17
C CYS A 213 0.54 -29.39 2.14
N ASN A 214 1.87 -29.37 2.33
CA ASN A 214 2.68 -30.57 2.37
C ASN A 214 2.30 -31.50 3.53
N GLU A 215 2.08 -30.96 4.72
CA GLU A 215 1.64 -31.70 5.92
C GLU A 215 0.27 -32.38 5.73
N ASN A 216 -0.56 -31.86 4.83
CA ASN A 216 -1.92 -32.33 4.57
C ASN A 216 -2.09 -33.02 3.23
N GLU A 217 -1.00 -33.22 2.48
CA GLU A 217 -1.01 -33.81 1.13
C GLU A 217 -1.94 -33.04 0.17
N TRP A 218 -2.07 -31.73 0.37
CA TRP A 218 -2.83 -30.86 -0.51
C TRP A 218 -1.98 -30.45 -1.71
N ASN A 219 -2.39 -30.88 -2.89
CA ASN A 219 -1.67 -30.57 -4.12
C ASN A 219 -1.80 -29.09 -4.47
N ILE A 220 -0.65 -28.46 -4.75
CA ILE A 220 -0.58 -27.12 -5.32
C ILE A 220 -0.50 -27.29 -6.85
N PRO A 221 -1.45 -26.73 -7.61
CA PRO A 221 -1.55 -26.99 -9.04
C PRO A 221 -0.40 -26.35 -9.81
N PHE A 222 0.08 -27.06 -10.82
CA PHE A 222 1.00 -26.52 -11.84
C PHE A 222 0.20 -26.18 -13.10
N PRO A 223 0.56 -25.13 -13.86
CA PRO A 223 -0.10 -24.82 -15.11
C PRO A 223 -0.01 -26.01 -16.08
N GLN A 224 -1.15 -26.58 -16.45
CA GLN A 224 -1.22 -27.63 -17.47
C GLN A 224 -1.55 -27.00 -18.82
N LEU A 225 -0.63 -27.11 -19.79
CA LEU A 225 -0.89 -26.77 -21.18
C LEU A 225 -1.51 -28.00 -21.87
N THR A 226 -2.81 -27.94 -22.17
CA THR A 226 -3.46 -28.98 -22.98
C THR A 226 -3.22 -28.66 -24.46
N VAL A 227 -2.38 -29.45 -25.13
CA VAL A 227 -2.16 -29.34 -26.57
C VAL A 227 -3.20 -30.20 -27.29
N HIS A 228 -4.11 -29.56 -28.02
CA HIS A 228 -5.00 -30.26 -28.95
C HIS A 228 -4.24 -30.59 -30.24
N THR A 229 -3.72 -31.81 -30.34
CA THR A 229 -3.16 -32.32 -31.60
C THR A 229 -4.32 -32.78 -32.49
N GLN A 230 -4.54 -32.12 -33.63
CA GLN A 230 -5.43 -32.65 -34.66
C GLN A 230 -4.78 -33.91 -35.26
N GLU A 231 -5.52 -35.02 -35.29
CA GLU A 231 -5.08 -36.22 -36.01
C GLU A 231 -4.88 -35.87 -37.51
N PRO A 232 -3.76 -36.26 -38.13
CA PRO A 232 -3.58 -36.08 -39.56
C PRO A 232 -4.65 -36.91 -40.28
N LEU A 233 -5.39 -36.25 -41.18
CA LEU A 233 -6.36 -36.87 -42.07
C LEU A 233 -5.74 -38.09 -42.75
N ARG A 234 -6.18 -39.29 -42.35
CA ARG A 234 -5.88 -40.52 -43.09
C ARG A 234 -6.64 -40.46 -44.40
N PHE A 235 -5.93 -40.18 -45.50
CA PHE A 235 -6.46 -40.45 -46.83
C PHE A 235 -6.65 -41.96 -46.97
N GLN A 236 -7.89 -42.43 -46.83
CA GLN A 236 -8.30 -43.73 -47.38
C GLN A 236 -8.30 -43.60 -48.90
N MET A 237 -7.26 -44.13 -49.54
CA MET A 237 -7.35 -44.50 -50.95
C MET A 237 -7.84 -45.95 -51.01
N ASP A 238 -9.16 -46.12 -50.89
CA ASP A 238 -9.85 -47.30 -51.40
C ASP A 238 -10.08 -47.11 -52.90
N GLY A 239 -9.73 -48.11 -53.71
CA GLY A 239 -10.13 -48.13 -55.12
C GLY A 239 -9.19 -48.89 -56.05
N SER A 240 -9.24 -50.22 -55.95
CA SER A 240 -8.83 -51.16 -56.99
C SER A 240 -9.39 -50.80 -58.37
N LEU A 241 -8.59 -50.88 -59.44
CA LEU A 241 -9.07 -51.20 -60.78
C LEU A 241 -7.96 -51.93 -61.57
N SER A 242 -8.26 -53.21 -61.87
CA SER A 242 -7.82 -54.03 -63.02
C SER A 242 -6.35 -54.05 -63.44
#